data_AF-A0A0S3CUK1-F1
#
_entry.id   AF-A0A0S3CUK1-F1
#
_cell.length_a   1.000
_cell.length_b   1.000
_cell.length_c   1.000
_cell.angle_alpha   90.00
_cell.angle_beta   90.00
_cell.angle_gamma   90.00
#
_symmetry.space_group_name_H-M   'P 1'
#
loop_
_entity.id
_entity.type
_entity.pdbx_description
1 polymer ?
#
loop_
_entity_poly.entity_id
_entity_poly.type
_entity_poly.pdbx_seq_one_letter_code
_entity_poly.pdbx_strand_id
1 'polypeptide(L)'
;DPVLFQHMFWFFGHPEVYVLILPGFGIVSHICISVGNNVQPFGYYGLVYAMFSIVCLGCVVWAHHMFTVGMDLNSTVFFSPGTMIIGVPTGIKVFSWLYMLNSSNARLNDPVVWWVYASIILFTMGGVTGIVLSASRLDY
;
A
#
# COMPACT_ATOMS: atom_id res chain seq x y z
N ASP A 1 -29.54 4.37 -11.89
CA ASP A 1 -29.35 3.74 -10.57
C ASP A 1 -28.12 4.39 -9.90
N PRO A 2 -28.27 5.09 -8.77
CA PRO A 2 -27.15 5.69 -8.04
C PRO A 2 -26.09 4.70 -7.55
N VAL A 3 -26.47 3.46 -7.22
CA VAL A 3 -25.53 2.41 -6.76
C VAL A 3 -24.66 1.92 -7.92
N LEU A 4 -25.24 1.83 -9.13
CA LEU A 4 -24.47 1.53 -10.34
C LEU A 4 -23.38 2.58 -10.60
N PHE A 5 -23.67 3.86 -10.39
CA PHE A 5 -22.65 4.92 -10.50
C PHE A 5 -21.53 4.73 -9.47
N GLN A 6 -21.85 4.39 -8.22
CA GLN A 6 -20.83 4.14 -7.20
C GLN A 6 -19.91 2.97 -7.57
N HIS A 7 -20.44 1.87 -8.12
CA HIS A 7 -19.59 0.77 -8.59
C HIS A 7 -18.65 1.22 -9.71
N MET A 8 -19.15 1.95 -10.70
CA MET A 8 -18.33 2.48 -11.81
C MET A 8 -17.25 3.44 -11.31
N PHE A 9 -17.63 4.35 -10.42
CA PHE A 9 -16.73 5.34 -9.84
C PHE A 9 -15.61 4.67 -9.04
N TRP A 10 -15.95 3.78 -8.09
CA TRP A 10 -14.96 3.14 -7.24
C TRP A 10 -14.14 2.09 -7.96
N PHE A 11 -14.69 1.42 -8.98
CA PHE A 11 -13.94 0.52 -9.84
C PHE A 11 -12.75 1.22 -10.51
N PHE A 12 -12.87 2.51 -10.81
CA PHE A 12 -11.74 3.33 -11.24
C PHE A 12 -10.96 3.96 -10.07
N GLY A 13 -11.68 4.55 -9.12
CA GLY A 13 -11.08 5.34 -8.04
C GLY A 13 -10.17 4.53 -7.12
N HIS A 14 -10.46 3.23 -6.91
CA HIS A 14 -9.60 2.41 -6.08
C HIS A 14 -8.26 2.04 -6.77
N PRO A 15 -8.24 1.60 -8.05
CA PRO A 15 -6.99 1.55 -8.81
C PRO A 15 -6.24 2.88 -8.91
N GLU A 16 -6.94 4.02 -9.02
CA GLU A 16 -6.32 5.34 -9.13
C GLU A 16 -5.42 5.66 -7.93
N VAL A 17 -5.83 5.34 -6.70
CA VAL A 17 -4.98 5.58 -5.53
C VAL A 17 -3.68 4.77 -5.58
N TYR A 18 -3.68 3.59 -6.23
CA TYR A 18 -2.45 2.82 -6.46
C TYR A 18 -1.58 3.43 -7.55
N VAL A 19 -2.17 3.96 -8.63
CA VAL A 19 -1.42 4.70 -9.65
C VAL A 19 -0.65 5.87 -9.01
N LEU A 20 -1.24 6.54 -8.02
CA LEU A 20 -0.60 7.64 -7.29
C LEU A 20 0.53 7.16 -6.35
N ILE A 21 0.35 6.05 -5.62
CA ILE A 21 1.32 5.63 -4.60
C ILE A 21 2.51 4.84 -5.17
N LEU A 22 2.33 4.09 -6.26
CA LEU A 22 3.38 3.24 -6.84
C LEU A 22 4.63 4.02 -7.28
N PRO A 23 4.53 5.22 -7.90
CA PRO A 23 5.68 6.10 -8.12
C PRO A 23 6.39 6.51 -6.82
N GLY A 24 5.62 6.83 -5.78
CA GLY A 24 6.16 7.16 -4.44
C GLY A 24 6.99 6.01 -3.86
N PHE A 25 6.51 4.77 -4.01
CA PHE A 25 7.27 3.59 -3.63
C PHE A 25 8.57 3.41 -4.41
N GLY A 26 8.56 3.76 -5.70
CA GLY A 26 9.76 3.79 -6.53
C GLY A 26 10.79 4.79 -5.99
N ILE A 27 10.36 6.01 -5.69
CA ILE A 27 11.21 7.07 -5.13
C ILE A 27 11.86 6.63 -3.83
N VAL A 28 11.07 6.13 -2.86
CA VAL A 28 11.61 5.62 -1.59
C VAL A 28 12.63 4.51 -1.81
N SER A 29 12.34 3.56 -2.71
CA SER A 29 13.25 2.45 -3.02
C SER A 29 14.58 2.95 -3.60
N HIS A 30 14.54 3.86 -4.56
CA HIS A 30 15.74 4.43 -5.18
C HIS A 30 16.59 5.23 -4.20
N ILE A 31 15.96 6.00 -3.30
CA ILE A 31 16.68 6.71 -2.24
C ILE A 31 17.37 5.71 -1.30
N CYS A 32 16.68 4.66 -0.84
CA CYS A 32 17.27 3.64 0.02
C CYS A 32 18.48 2.94 -0.65
N ILE A 33 18.38 2.65 -1.95
CA ILE A 33 19.50 2.09 -2.73
C ILE A 33 20.68 3.07 -2.76
N SER A 34 20.41 4.34 -3.11
CA SER A 34 21.43 5.38 -3.25
C SER A 34 22.14 5.68 -1.92
N VAL A 35 21.38 5.82 -0.84
CA VAL A 35 21.90 6.11 0.49
C VAL A 35 22.68 4.92 1.06
N GLY A 36 22.25 3.70 0.76
CA GLY A 36 22.94 2.48 1.16
C GLY A 36 24.15 2.09 0.30
N ASN A 37 24.44 2.81 -0.79
CA ASN A 37 25.42 2.42 -1.81
C ASN A 37 25.23 0.96 -2.30
N ASN A 38 23.99 0.50 -2.33
CA ASN A 38 23.66 -0.85 -2.78
C ASN A 38 23.55 -0.87 -4.31
N VAL A 39 23.95 -1.98 -4.95
CA VAL A 39 23.78 -2.15 -6.41
C VAL A 39 22.32 -2.45 -6.77
N GLN A 40 21.58 -3.06 -5.85
CA GLN A 40 20.17 -3.44 -6.02
C GLN A 40 19.43 -3.35 -4.68
N PRO A 41 18.10 -3.23 -4.67
CA PRO A 41 17.37 -3.21 -3.41
C PRO A 41 17.34 -4.60 -2.76
N PHE A 42 17.27 -4.62 -1.42
CA PHE A 42 17.09 -5.87 -0.69
C PHE A 42 15.79 -6.56 -1.10
N GLY A 43 15.92 -7.82 -1.52
CA GLY A 43 14.78 -8.61 -1.98
C GLY A 43 14.16 -8.07 -3.27
N TYR A 44 14.97 -7.68 -4.26
CA TYR A 44 14.52 -7.14 -5.56
C TYR A 44 13.28 -7.86 -6.14
N TYR A 45 13.33 -9.19 -6.30
CA TYR A 45 12.18 -9.96 -6.80
C TYR A 45 10.97 -9.88 -5.86
N GLY A 46 11.17 -9.87 -4.55
CA GLY A 46 10.10 -9.65 -3.57
C GLY A 46 9.44 -8.29 -3.71
N LEU A 47 10.21 -7.24 -3.98
CA LEU A 47 9.67 -5.90 -4.26
C LEU A 47 8.91 -5.82 -5.59
N VAL A 48 9.40 -6.51 -6.62
CA VAL A 48 8.70 -6.60 -7.93
C VAL A 48 7.39 -7.34 -7.78
N TYR A 49 7.40 -8.52 -7.14
CA TYR A 49 6.18 -9.29 -6.89
C TYR A 49 5.21 -8.56 -5.97
N ALA A 50 5.70 -7.84 -4.95
CA ALA A 50 4.85 -7.00 -4.12
C ALA A 50 4.13 -5.91 -4.94
N MET A 51 4.85 -5.21 -5.83
CA MET A 51 4.24 -4.20 -6.71
C MET A 51 3.18 -4.80 -7.64
N PHE A 52 3.49 -5.94 -8.24
CA PHE A 52 2.55 -6.66 -9.09
C PHE A 52 1.30 -7.09 -8.32
N SER A 53 1.47 -7.67 -7.12
CA SER A 53 0.35 -8.05 -6.25
C SER A 53 -0.51 -6.85 -5.84
N ILE A 54 0.09 -5.70 -5.52
CA ILE A 54 -0.66 -4.47 -5.18
C ILE A 54 -1.53 -4.03 -6.36
N VAL A 55 -1.00 -4.03 -7.58
CA VAL A 55 -1.75 -3.67 -8.79
C VAL A 55 -2.90 -4.65 -9.03
N CYS A 56 -2.62 -5.95 -9.04
CA CYS A 56 -3.65 -6.97 -9.31
C CYS A 56 -4.76 -6.96 -8.26
N LEU A 57 -4.40 -6.90 -6.98
CA LEU A 57 -5.37 -6.88 -5.88
C LEU A 57 -6.14 -5.56 -5.85
N GLY A 58 -5.49 -4.43 -6.14
CA GLY A 58 -6.14 -3.12 -6.21
C GLY A 58 -7.25 -3.02 -7.25
N CYS A 59 -7.19 -3.82 -8.31
CA CYS A 59 -8.25 -3.89 -9.32
C CYS A 59 -9.50 -4.68 -8.88
N VAL A 60 -9.43 -5.47 -7.80
CA VAL A 60 -10.51 -6.40 -7.42
C VAL A 60 -11.16 -6.10 -6.08
N VAL A 61 -10.77 -5.02 -5.39
CA VAL A 61 -11.28 -4.72 -4.04
C VAL A 61 -12.08 -3.42 -3.90
N TRP A 62 -12.43 -2.78 -5.02
CA TRP A 62 -13.05 -1.44 -5.02
C TRP A 62 -14.30 -1.29 -4.15
N ALA A 63 -15.09 -2.35 -3.97
CA ALA A 63 -16.37 -2.26 -3.27
C ALA A 63 -16.22 -2.07 -1.76
N HIS A 64 -15.00 -2.07 -1.19
CA HIS A 64 -14.82 -1.65 0.20
C HIS A 64 -15.24 -0.20 0.46
N HIS A 65 -15.27 0.67 -0.56
CA HIS A 65 -15.80 2.05 -0.42
C HIS A 65 -17.33 2.09 -0.30
N MET A 66 -17.98 0.93 -0.38
CA MET A 66 -19.43 0.80 -0.50
C MET A 66 -20.03 -0.06 0.62
N PHE A 67 -19.33 -0.32 1.73
CA PHE A 67 -19.83 -1.22 2.77
C PHE A 67 -21.18 -0.79 3.39
N THR A 68 -21.49 0.52 3.37
CA THR A 68 -22.72 1.09 3.93
C THR A 68 -23.89 1.18 2.94
N VAL A 69 -23.73 0.78 1.67
CA VAL A 69 -24.81 0.86 0.66
C VAL A 69 -25.82 -0.29 0.74
N GLY A 70 -25.63 -1.23 1.68
CA GLY A 70 -26.50 -2.39 1.84
C GLY A 70 -26.12 -3.59 0.96
N MET A 71 -24.82 -3.80 0.69
CA MET A 71 -24.33 -5.00 -0.01
C MET A 71 -24.65 -6.29 0.78
N ASP A 72 -24.81 -7.41 0.06
CA ASP A 72 -25.06 -8.70 0.69
C ASP A 72 -23.87 -9.22 1.50
N LEU A 73 -24.13 -10.18 2.39
CA LEU A 73 -23.12 -10.74 3.29
C LEU A 73 -21.97 -11.40 2.54
N ASN A 74 -22.22 -12.07 1.42
CA ASN A 74 -21.15 -12.76 0.69
C ASN A 74 -20.20 -11.75 0.03
N SER A 75 -20.75 -10.66 -0.53
CA SER A 75 -19.95 -9.56 -1.06
C SER A 75 -19.07 -8.93 0.02
N THR A 76 -19.64 -8.57 1.18
CA THR A 76 -18.86 -7.95 2.26
C THR A 76 -17.77 -8.87 2.82
N VAL A 77 -18.05 -10.17 2.95
CA VAL A 77 -17.08 -11.20 3.39
C VAL A 77 -16.00 -11.47 2.34
N PHE A 78 -16.24 -11.19 1.06
CA PHE A 78 -15.21 -11.24 0.02
C PHE A 78 -14.32 -9.99 0.03
N PHE A 79 -14.92 -8.80 -0.05
CA PHE A 79 -14.20 -7.54 -0.23
C PHE A 79 -13.38 -7.12 1.00
N SER A 80 -13.85 -7.45 2.20
CA SER A 80 -13.18 -7.08 3.45
C SER A 80 -11.80 -7.75 3.59
N PRO A 81 -11.68 -9.10 3.66
CA PRO A 81 -10.37 -9.76 3.72
C PRO A 81 -9.56 -9.57 2.43
N GLY A 82 -10.22 -9.45 1.26
CA GLY A 82 -9.54 -9.14 0.00
C GLY A 82 -8.72 -7.84 0.09
N THR A 83 -9.30 -6.81 0.70
CA THR A 83 -8.61 -5.52 0.93
C THR A 83 -7.48 -5.67 1.97
N MET A 84 -7.71 -6.40 3.06
CA MET A 84 -6.68 -6.64 4.09
C MET A 84 -5.42 -7.30 3.53
N ILE A 85 -5.57 -8.23 2.57
CA ILE A 85 -4.45 -8.97 1.97
C ILE A 85 -3.45 -8.02 1.29
N ILE A 86 -3.86 -6.85 0.80
CA ILE A 86 -2.97 -5.84 0.21
C ILE A 86 -1.94 -5.32 1.24
N GLY A 87 -2.24 -5.44 2.53
CA GLY A 87 -1.30 -5.16 3.61
C GLY A 87 -0.02 -6.02 3.54
N VAL A 88 -0.10 -7.25 3.03
CA VAL A 88 1.05 -8.17 2.94
C VAL A 88 2.13 -7.69 1.95
N PRO A 89 1.85 -7.48 0.65
CA PRO A 89 2.85 -6.97 -0.28
C PRO A 89 3.33 -5.56 0.10
N THR A 90 2.45 -4.74 0.68
CA THR A 90 2.82 -3.42 1.21
C THR A 90 3.83 -3.54 2.36
N GLY A 91 3.60 -4.46 3.30
CA GLY A 91 4.50 -4.76 4.40
C GLY A 91 5.87 -5.24 3.93
N ILE A 92 5.93 -6.11 2.91
CA ILE A 92 7.19 -6.55 2.29
C ILE A 92 8.03 -5.34 1.87
N LYS A 93 7.42 -4.34 1.24
CA LYS A 93 8.14 -3.12 0.82
C LYS A 93 8.66 -2.32 2.01
N VAL A 94 7.83 -2.10 3.02
CA VAL A 94 8.22 -1.39 4.26
C VAL A 94 9.40 -2.07 4.94
N PHE A 95 9.35 -3.39 5.13
CA PHE A 95 10.45 -4.14 5.75
C PHE A 95 11.73 -4.12 4.91
N SER A 96 11.63 -4.23 3.58
CA SER A 96 12.78 -4.09 2.70
C SER A 96 13.44 -2.71 2.80
N TRP A 97 12.67 -1.62 2.90
CA TRP A 97 13.23 -0.28 3.08
C TRP A 97 13.90 -0.11 4.44
N LEU A 98 13.26 -0.57 5.52
CA LEU A 98 13.84 -0.53 6.86
C LEU A 98 15.15 -1.32 6.93
N TYR A 99 15.21 -2.48 6.28
CA TYR A 99 16.44 -3.27 6.20
C TYR A 99 17.56 -2.52 5.47
N MET A 100 17.27 -1.97 4.28
CA MET A 100 18.28 -1.22 3.50
C MET A 100 18.79 0.03 4.23
N LEU A 101 17.92 0.73 4.96
CA LEU A 101 18.34 1.88 5.77
C LEU A 101 19.18 1.44 6.96
N ASN A 102 18.81 0.36 7.64
CA ASN A 102 19.56 -0.14 8.80
C ASN A 102 20.94 -0.69 8.42
N SER A 103 21.09 -1.24 7.22
CA SER A 103 22.39 -1.71 6.69
C SER A 103 23.22 -0.61 6.01
N SER A 104 22.69 0.62 5.92
CA SER A 104 23.39 1.74 5.29
C SER A 104 24.36 2.44 6.25
N ASN A 105 25.42 3.04 5.71
CA ASN A 105 26.28 3.98 6.43
C ASN A 105 25.75 5.43 6.32
N ALA A 106 24.42 5.59 6.26
CA ALA A 106 23.79 6.89 6.08
C ALA A 106 24.03 7.81 7.26
N ARG A 107 24.27 9.09 6.97
CA ARG A 107 24.31 10.10 8.03
C ARG A 107 22.88 10.42 8.45
N LEU A 108 22.54 10.15 9.71
CA LEU A 108 21.21 10.45 10.25
C LEU A 108 20.85 11.94 10.16
N ASN A 109 21.82 12.85 10.08
CA ASN A 109 21.57 14.28 9.94
C ASN A 109 21.23 14.70 8.50
N ASP A 110 21.29 13.79 7.53
CA ASP A 110 20.92 14.10 6.15
C ASP A 110 19.39 14.26 6.03
N PRO A 111 18.87 15.40 5.53
CA PRO A 111 17.43 15.62 5.38
C PRO A 111 16.71 14.53 4.58
N VAL A 112 17.38 13.91 3.60
CA VAL A 112 16.76 12.85 2.78
C VAL A 112 16.48 11.59 3.60
N VAL A 113 17.33 11.27 4.58
CA VAL A 113 17.16 10.11 5.47
C VAL A 113 15.95 10.32 6.37
N TRP A 114 15.80 11.53 6.94
CA TRP A 114 14.60 11.89 7.71
C TRP A 114 13.33 11.85 6.87
N TRP A 115 13.38 12.33 5.63
CA TRP A 115 12.23 12.28 4.73
C TRP A 115 11.79 10.83 4.46
N VAL A 116 12.73 9.90 4.25
CA VAL A 116 12.41 8.48 4.08
C VAL A 116 11.81 7.88 5.35
N TYR A 117 12.43 8.11 6.52
CA TYR A 117 11.87 7.61 7.79
C TYR A 117 10.46 8.15 8.07
N ALA A 118 10.25 9.46 7.87
CA ALA A 118 8.94 10.08 8.02
C ALA A 118 7.92 9.49 7.04
N SER A 119 8.32 9.27 5.79
CA SER A 119 7.50 8.62 4.77
C SER A 119 7.09 7.21 5.21
N ILE A 120 8.03 6.39 5.69
CA ILE A 120 7.75 5.03 6.16
C ILE A 120 6.80 5.05 7.36
N ILE A 121 7.04 5.91 8.36
CA ILE A 121 6.24 5.98 9.58
C ILE A 121 4.81 6.42 9.27
N LEU A 122 4.64 7.53 8.55
CA LEU A 122 3.31 8.06 8.22
C LEU A 122 2.54 7.11 7.31
N PHE A 123 3.22 6.52 6.33
CA PHE A 123 2.63 5.52 5.45
C PHE A 123 2.19 4.26 6.24
N THR A 124 3.00 3.80 7.19
CA THR A 124 2.65 2.65 8.03
C THR A 124 1.47 2.96 8.95
N MET A 125 1.44 4.14 9.58
CA MET A 125 0.30 4.57 10.41
C MET A 125 -0.98 4.62 9.58
N GLY A 126 -0.95 5.27 8.41
CA GLY A 126 -2.07 5.32 7.49
C GLY A 126 -2.50 3.92 7.02
N GLY A 127 -1.55 3.05 6.72
CA GLY A 127 -1.79 1.66 6.32
C GLY A 127 -2.47 0.84 7.42
N VAL A 128 -2.03 0.97 8.68
CA VAL A 128 -2.67 0.29 9.82
C VAL A 128 -4.10 0.77 10.00
N THR A 129 -4.36 2.08 9.91
CA THR A 129 -5.73 2.59 9.94
C THR A 129 -6.57 2.11 8.76
N GLY A 130 -5.97 1.98 7.57
CA GLY A 130 -6.62 1.42 6.40
C GLY A 130 -7.01 -0.06 6.55
N ILE A 131 -6.17 -0.86 7.23
CA ILE A 131 -6.52 -2.25 7.57
C ILE A 131 -7.72 -2.28 8.52
N VAL A 132 -7.78 -1.39 9.51
CA VAL A 132 -8.95 -1.29 10.41
C VAL A 132 -10.21 -0.93 9.62
N LEU A 133 -10.13 0.07 8.73
CA LEU A 133 -11.25 0.49 7.87
C LEU A 133 -11.67 -0.58 6.86
N SER A 134 -10.76 -1.47 6.44
CA SER A 134 -11.11 -2.57 5.55
C SER A 134 -12.02 -3.62 6.19
N ALA A 135 -12.18 -3.61 7.51
CA ALA A 135 -13.12 -4.46 8.22
C ALA A 135 -14.55 -3.95 8.03
N SER A 136 -15.36 -4.66 7.23
CA SER A 136 -16.73 -4.24 6.91
C SER A 136 -17.64 -4.08 8.13
N ARG A 137 -17.31 -4.71 9.26
CA ARG A 137 -18.04 -4.57 10.53
C ARG A 137 -17.70 -3.30 11.30
N LEU A 138 -16.53 -2.72 11.07
CA LEU A 138 -16.09 -1.46 11.69
C LEU A 138 -16.43 -0.26 10.82
N ASP A 139 -16.56 -0.47 9.51
CA ASP A 139 -16.93 0.54 8.52
C ASP A 139 -18.44 0.66 8.26
N TYR A 140 -19.26 -0.13 8.97
CA TYR A 140 -20.73 -0.12 8.86
C TYR A 140 -21.39 0.97 9.72
#